data_AF-F0VA91-F1
#
_entry.id   AF-F0VA91-F1
#
_cell.length_a   1.000
_cell.length_b   1.000
_cell.length_c   1.000
_cell.angle_alpha   90.00
_cell.angle_beta   90.00
_cell.angle_gamma   90.00
#
_symmetry.space_group_name_H-M   'P 1'
#
loop_
_entity.id
_entity.type
_entity.pdbx_description
1 polymer ?
#
loop_
_entity_poly.entity_id
_entity_poly.type
_entity_poly.pdbx_seq_one_letter_code
_entity_poly.pdbx_strand_id
1 'polypeptide(L)'
;MPPFWELRALRTLEHRIVNAVLKRLFTFQCVADDIDRTLSSSFPESPFPGESGTLALPEDTFHVEQLKWAACIVSSRSFRVDCAASVALVPLLDLINCGGKGEVAPNAKVTTWDRKGPRHSGDRRSAVSEARALQTAAGDSETARRFETEALREEREERAFEDGVGIVATRDIHAGEEIRISYGEDTDRLLLNYGFFDAAPRVMKTNVFFSATLVRAALAATEVPDLLMLSGFGGLPPRQSAALRALRLIPDPTLPPTAAPRFSPLVDVFAGEPVVEGRLLAAARVLMLDEDTLGSEIDVETAADWERPFSAENERRACEFLVSLLRHEHHRTHSASLEEDSEILATRRMPTGEVAFGKAPFEPLTAPREVALRFRMHRKRILREAIACLLMRHRKIGEDAVKPEA
;
A
#
# COMPACT_ATOMS: atom_id res chain seq x y z
N MET A 1 12.83 -5.14 10.70
CA MET A 1 11.36 -5.06 10.48
C MET A 1 10.63 -4.78 11.79
N PRO A 2 9.42 -4.20 11.79
CA PRO A 2 8.70 -3.81 13.00
C PRO A 2 8.51 -4.91 14.07
N PRO A 3 8.37 -6.21 13.74
CA PRO A 3 8.32 -7.27 14.76
C PRO A 3 9.59 -7.39 15.63
N PHE A 4 10.73 -6.87 15.17
CA PHE A 4 12.00 -6.84 15.90
C PHE A 4 12.30 -5.46 16.53
N TRP A 5 11.37 -4.51 16.43
CA TRP A 5 11.56 -3.19 17.00
C TRP A 5 11.21 -3.19 18.49
N GLU A 6 11.98 -2.42 19.26
CA GLU A 6 11.64 -2.14 20.65
C GLU A 6 10.31 -1.37 20.75
N LEU A 7 9.60 -1.55 21.87
CA LEU A 7 8.34 -0.86 22.13
C LEU A 7 8.46 0.66 22.01
N ARG A 8 9.60 1.24 22.39
CA ARG A 8 9.87 2.68 22.25
C ARG A 8 9.88 3.11 20.78
N ALA A 9 10.49 2.33 19.89
CA ALA A 9 10.48 2.61 18.45
C ALA A 9 9.09 2.46 17.83
N LEU A 10 8.30 1.47 18.28
CA LEU A 10 6.91 1.34 17.86
C LEU A 10 6.06 2.52 18.33
N ARG A 11 6.27 3.02 19.55
CA ARG A 11 5.56 4.21 20.07
C ARG A 11 5.88 5.46 19.24
N THR A 12 7.09 5.61 18.71
CA THR A 12 7.47 6.73 17.83
C THR A 12 6.61 6.81 16.55
N LEU A 13 6.01 5.70 16.10
CA LEU A 13 5.14 5.71 14.92
C LEU A 13 3.86 6.54 15.14
N GLU A 14 3.35 6.59 16.37
CA GLU A 14 2.09 7.26 16.77
C GLU A 14 0.90 6.95 15.85
N HIS A 15 0.89 5.76 15.26
CA HIS A 15 -0.05 5.42 14.20
C HIS A 15 -0.65 4.04 14.44
N ARG A 16 -1.88 3.82 13.95
CA ARG A 16 -2.60 2.53 14.05
C ARG A 16 -1.84 1.35 13.44
N ILE A 17 -0.83 1.59 12.61
CA ILE A 17 0.06 0.54 12.10
C ILE A 17 0.72 -0.23 13.25
N VAL A 18 0.90 0.39 14.41
CA VAL A 18 1.34 -0.28 15.64
C VAL A 18 0.40 -1.42 16.02
N ASN A 19 -0.93 -1.25 15.88
CA ASN A 19 -1.90 -2.32 16.15
C ASN A 19 -1.74 -3.48 15.16
N ALA A 20 -1.37 -3.20 13.91
CA ALA A 20 -1.06 -4.25 12.93
C ALA A 20 0.21 -5.02 13.30
N VAL A 21 1.24 -4.34 13.81
CA VAL A 21 2.46 -4.98 14.33
C VAL A 21 2.15 -5.83 15.57
N LEU A 22 1.42 -5.27 16.53
CA LEU A 22 1.01 -5.99 17.75
C LEU A 22 0.16 -7.22 17.43
N LYS A 23 -0.79 -7.08 16.49
CA LYS A 23 -1.59 -8.22 16.00
C LYS A 23 -0.70 -9.30 15.39
N ARG A 24 0.30 -8.95 14.57
CA ARG A 24 1.26 -9.92 14.00
C ARG A 24 2.05 -10.63 15.10
N LEU A 25 2.58 -9.88 16.07
CA LEU A 25 3.32 -10.44 17.20
C LEU A 25 2.46 -11.43 18.01
N PHE A 26 1.21 -11.06 18.29
CA PHE A 26 0.26 -11.95 18.94
C PHE A 26 -0.01 -13.22 18.10
N THR A 27 -0.24 -13.07 16.80
CA THR A 27 -0.42 -14.22 15.90
C THR A 27 0.80 -15.13 15.89
N PHE A 28 2.02 -14.60 15.89
CA PHE A 28 3.23 -15.41 15.98
C PHE A 28 3.29 -16.18 17.29
N GLN A 29 2.94 -15.57 18.41
CA GLN A 29 2.88 -16.27 19.69
C GLN A 29 1.88 -17.43 19.65
N CYS A 30 0.65 -17.19 19.18
CA CYS A 30 -0.36 -18.25 19.10
C CYS A 30 0.08 -19.41 18.21
N VAL A 31 0.69 -19.12 17.06
CA VAL A 31 1.18 -20.16 16.14
C VAL A 31 2.34 -20.94 16.77
N ALA A 32 3.27 -20.27 17.46
CA ALA A 32 4.35 -20.94 18.16
C ALA A 32 3.82 -21.87 19.26
N ASP A 33 2.87 -21.39 20.09
CA ASP A 33 2.24 -22.20 21.14
C ASP A 33 1.50 -23.42 20.57
N ASP A 34 0.82 -23.27 19.44
CA ASP A 34 0.12 -24.38 18.76
C ASP A 34 1.09 -25.40 18.16
N ILE A 35 2.22 -24.96 17.60
CA ILE A 35 3.30 -25.84 17.13
C ILE A 35 3.91 -26.61 18.30
N ASP A 36 4.27 -25.93 19.39
CA ASP A 36 4.85 -26.56 20.59
C ASP A 36 3.90 -27.60 21.19
N ARG A 37 2.59 -27.30 21.24
CA ARG A 37 1.57 -28.27 21.67
C ARG A 37 1.51 -29.48 20.76
N THR A 38 1.57 -29.27 19.44
CA THR A 38 1.51 -30.35 18.43
C THR A 38 2.75 -31.25 18.50
N LEU A 39 3.94 -30.66 18.71
CA LEU A 39 5.19 -31.40 18.86
C LEU A 39 5.26 -32.14 20.21
N SER A 40 4.72 -31.55 21.28
CA SER A 40 4.70 -32.15 22.62
C SER A 40 3.64 -33.24 22.79
N SER A 41 2.54 -33.15 22.04
CA SER A 41 1.59 -34.26 21.95
C SER A 41 2.23 -35.35 21.09
N SER A 42 2.66 -36.43 21.74
CA SER A 42 3.06 -37.67 21.07
C SER A 42 1.88 -38.18 20.23
N PHE A 43 1.76 -37.72 18.98
CA PHE A 43 0.76 -38.23 18.06
C PHE A 43 1.08 -39.69 17.76
N PRO A 44 0.22 -40.64 18.14
CA PRO A 44 0.33 -41.99 17.62
C PRO A 44 -0.12 -41.91 16.16
N GLU A 45 0.78 -42.29 15.25
CA GLU A 45 0.54 -42.47 13.81
C GLU A 45 0.45 -41.18 12.97
N SER A 46 1.43 -41.04 12.07
CA SER A 46 1.43 -40.06 10.98
C SER A 46 0.20 -40.25 10.09
N PRO A 47 -0.60 -39.18 9.82
CA PRO A 47 -1.72 -39.25 8.89
C PRO A 47 -1.27 -39.30 7.40
N PHE A 48 0.03 -39.31 7.12
CA PHE A 48 0.57 -39.38 5.76
C PHE A 48 1.22 -40.75 5.51
N PRO A 49 0.50 -41.70 4.90
CA PRO A 49 1.08 -42.97 4.47
C PRO A 49 1.94 -42.74 3.23
N GLY A 50 3.28 -42.76 3.38
CA GLY A 50 4.19 -42.94 2.24
C GLY A 50 5.45 -42.08 2.17
N GLU A 51 5.60 -41.03 2.98
CA GLU A 51 6.83 -40.22 2.98
C GLU A 51 7.58 -40.38 4.30
N SER A 52 8.41 -41.41 4.39
CA SER A 52 9.38 -41.64 5.48
C SER A 52 10.56 -40.67 5.41
N GLY A 53 10.34 -39.44 4.94
CA GLY A 53 11.25 -38.33 5.12
C GLY A 53 10.83 -37.58 6.37
N THR A 54 11.16 -38.12 7.55
CA THR A 54 11.08 -37.36 8.80
C THR A 54 11.93 -36.11 8.62
N LEU A 55 11.26 -34.98 8.35
CA LEU A 55 11.78 -33.66 8.69
C LEU A 55 11.94 -33.68 10.22
N ALA A 56 13.06 -34.24 10.66
CA ALA A 56 13.49 -34.18 12.04
C ALA A 56 13.75 -32.71 12.32
N LEU A 57 12.71 -32.02 12.79
CA LEU A 57 12.90 -30.79 13.52
C LEU A 57 13.85 -31.16 14.67
N PRO A 58 14.99 -30.46 14.82
CA PRO A 58 15.90 -30.71 15.93
C PRO A 58 15.08 -30.76 17.23
N GLU A 59 15.45 -31.62 18.19
CA GLU A 59 14.79 -31.79 19.49
C GLU A 59 14.76 -30.50 20.36
N ASP A 60 15.14 -29.36 19.78
CA ASP A 60 15.16 -28.04 20.36
C ASP A 60 13.76 -27.40 20.26
N THR A 61 13.30 -26.85 21.38
CA THR A 61 12.05 -26.08 21.51
C THR A 61 11.86 -25.08 20.36
N PHE A 62 10.67 -25.06 19.75
CA PHE A 62 10.38 -24.15 18.64
C PHE A 62 10.28 -22.71 19.17
N HIS A 63 11.33 -21.91 18.96
CA HIS A 63 11.38 -20.56 19.49
C HIS A 63 10.54 -19.58 18.65
N VAL A 64 9.72 -18.76 19.31
CA VAL A 64 8.94 -17.69 18.66
C VAL A 64 9.80 -16.75 17.80
N GLU A 65 11.08 -16.58 18.13
CA GLU A 65 12.03 -15.79 17.36
C GLU A 65 12.33 -16.40 15.98
N GLN A 66 12.36 -17.73 15.85
CA GLN A 66 12.53 -18.41 14.56
C GLN A 66 11.30 -18.17 13.66
N LEU A 67 10.10 -18.23 14.23
CA LEU A 67 8.86 -17.93 13.51
C LEU A 67 8.80 -16.46 13.07
N LYS A 68 9.18 -15.52 13.95
CA LYS A 68 9.27 -14.09 13.61
C LYS A 68 10.25 -13.87 12.44
N TRP A 69 11.42 -14.50 12.50
CA TRP A 69 12.43 -14.41 11.46
C TRP A 69 11.92 -14.97 10.13
N ALA A 70 11.36 -16.19 10.13
CA ALA A 70 10.80 -16.83 8.95
C ALA A 70 9.66 -16.00 8.33
N ALA A 71 8.73 -15.50 9.15
CA ALA A 71 7.64 -14.65 8.68
C ALA A 71 8.15 -13.32 8.10
N CYS A 72 9.20 -12.73 8.69
CA CYS A 72 9.85 -11.54 8.15
C CYS A 72 10.52 -11.81 6.79
N ILE A 73 11.20 -12.95 6.62
CA ILE A 73 11.76 -13.35 5.32
C ILE A 73 10.67 -13.52 4.28
N VAL A 74 9.64 -14.30 4.58
CA VAL A 74 8.55 -14.55 3.63
C VAL A 74 7.86 -13.23 3.27
N SER A 75 7.55 -12.37 4.23
CA SER A 75 6.87 -11.10 3.93
C SER A 75 7.72 -10.08 3.16
N SER A 76 9.05 -10.10 3.32
CA SER A 76 9.97 -9.14 2.68
C SER A 76 10.59 -9.62 1.38
N ARG A 77 10.66 -10.93 1.14
CA ARG A 77 11.40 -11.53 0.01
C ARG A 77 10.56 -12.41 -0.91
N SER A 78 9.29 -12.64 -0.58
CA SER A 78 8.44 -13.46 -1.44
C SER A 78 7.82 -12.69 -2.60
N PHE A 79 7.71 -13.38 -3.73
CA PHE A 79 7.09 -12.92 -4.96
C PHE A 79 5.78 -13.66 -5.16
N ARG A 80 4.81 -12.99 -5.77
CA ARG A 80 3.62 -13.69 -6.28
C ARG A 80 3.98 -14.31 -7.62
N VAL A 81 3.84 -15.63 -7.70
CA VAL A 81 4.06 -16.41 -8.92
C VAL A 81 2.67 -16.83 -9.40
N ASP A 82 2.34 -16.50 -10.64
CA ASP A 82 1.07 -16.80 -11.31
C ASP A 82 -0.19 -16.01 -10.88
N CYS A 83 -1.22 -16.08 -11.71
CA CYS A 83 -2.57 -15.58 -11.44
C CYS A 83 -3.27 -16.33 -10.29
N ALA A 84 -2.76 -17.50 -9.88
CA ALA A 84 -3.38 -18.38 -8.88
C ALA A 84 -3.03 -18.02 -7.41
N ALA A 85 -2.49 -16.82 -7.16
CA ALA A 85 -2.12 -16.32 -5.84
C ALA A 85 -1.06 -17.15 -5.10
N SER A 86 -0.26 -17.94 -5.82
CA SER A 86 0.89 -18.63 -5.23
C SER A 86 2.01 -17.64 -4.87
N VAL A 87 2.80 -17.99 -3.86
CA VAL A 87 3.87 -17.14 -3.32
C VAL A 87 5.14 -17.98 -3.25
N ALA A 88 6.25 -17.46 -3.79
CA ALA A 88 7.54 -18.15 -3.79
C ALA A 88 8.68 -17.23 -3.34
N LEU A 89 9.71 -17.81 -2.73
CA LEU A 89 11.01 -17.17 -2.57
C LEU A 89 11.79 -17.41 -3.86
N VAL A 90 12.30 -16.33 -4.46
CA VAL A 90 13.04 -16.41 -5.74
C VAL A 90 14.47 -15.94 -5.49
N PRO A 91 15.40 -16.86 -5.23
CA PRO A 91 16.79 -16.52 -4.94
C PRO A 91 17.40 -15.64 -6.03
N LEU A 92 18.36 -14.81 -5.64
CA LEU A 92 19.04 -13.80 -6.47
C LEU A 92 18.15 -12.60 -6.79
N LEU A 93 16.92 -12.81 -7.24
CA LEU A 93 15.97 -11.71 -7.51
C LEU A 93 15.53 -11.02 -6.21
N ASP A 94 15.47 -11.77 -5.12
CA ASP A 94 15.15 -11.27 -3.80
C ASP A 94 16.20 -10.32 -3.21
N LEU A 95 17.42 -10.27 -3.75
CA LEU A 95 18.49 -9.36 -3.33
C LEU A 95 18.34 -7.93 -3.91
N ILE A 96 17.46 -7.74 -4.88
CA ILE A 96 17.33 -6.48 -5.61
C ILE A 96 16.53 -5.46 -4.79
N ASN A 97 17.11 -4.28 -4.58
CA ASN A 97 16.53 -3.25 -3.73
C ASN A 97 15.34 -2.54 -4.37
N CYS A 98 14.54 -1.89 -3.52
CA CYS A 98 13.44 -1.03 -3.95
C CYS A 98 13.95 0.31 -4.49
N GLY A 99 13.37 0.77 -5.60
CA GLY A 99 13.56 2.14 -6.11
C GLY A 99 12.39 3.07 -5.77
N GLY A 100 12.69 4.35 -5.51
CA GLY A 100 11.75 5.44 -5.23
C GLY A 100 11.50 6.35 -6.43
N LYS A 101 11.59 7.68 -6.23
CA LYS A 101 11.60 8.70 -7.30
C LYS A 101 13.01 9.21 -7.62
N GLY A 102 13.15 9.88 -8.77
CA GLY A 102 14.36 10.60 -9.15
C GLY A 102 15.51 9.66 -9.51
N GLU A 103 16.72 9.97 -9.04
CA GLU A 103 17.93 9.16 -9.28
C GLU A 103 17.82 7.74 -8.72
N VAL A 104 16.93 7.52 -7.74
CA VAL A 104 16.66 6.21 -7.16
C VAL A 104 15.45 5.51 -7.75
N ALA A 105 14.95 5.95 -8.91
CA ALA A 105 13.81 5.34 -9.57
C ALA A 105 14.07 3.87 -9.97
N PRO A 106 13.03 3.01 -9.95
CA PRO A 106 13.15 1.64 -10.43
C PRO A 106 13.51 1.63 -11.91
N ASN A 107 14.61 0.94 -12.24
CA ASN A 107 15.12 0.77 -13.61
C ASN A 107 14.88 -0.65 -14.14
N ALA A 108 14.20 -1.49 -13.36
CA ALA A 108 13.73 -2.79 -13.76
C ALA A 108 12.35 -3.10 -13.17
N LYS A 109 11.65 -4.06 -13.79
CA LYS A 109 10.35 -4.57 -13.33
C LYS A 109 10.37 -6.08 -13.25
N VAL A 110 9.71 -6.62 -12.23
CA VAL A 110 9.47 -8.06 -12.11
C VAL A 110 8.39 -8.44 -13.12
N THR A 111 8.62 -9.52 -13.85
CA THR A 111 7.67 -10.09 -14.81
C THR A 111 7.47 -11.56 -14.52
N THR A 112 6.25 -12.04 -14.66
CA THR A 112 5.94 -13.48 -14.61
C THR A 112 5.62 -13.94 -16.03
N TRP A 113 6.24 -15.03 -16.47
CA TRP A 113 5.89 -15.66 -17.74
C TRP A 113 5.06 -16.91 -17.48
N ASP A 114 3.86 -16.96 -18.05
CA ASP A 114 2.99 -18.14 -18.02
C ASP A 114 3.06 -18.84 -19.38
N ARG A 115 3.46 -20.11 -19.40
CA ARG A 115 3.46 -21.01 -20.56
C ARG A 115 2.19 -20.97 -21.39
N LYS A 116 1.05 -20.67 -20.74
CA LYS A 116 -0.29 -20.83 -21.32
C LYS A 116 -0.79 -19.61 -22.09
N GLY A 117 0.05 -18.61 -22.35
CA GLY A 117 -0.26 -17.58 -23.34
C GLY A 117 -0.67 -18.21 -24.70
N PRO A 118 -1.64 -17.65 -25.43
CA PRO A 118 -2.11 -18.23 -26.67
C PRO A 118 -0.93 -18.35 -27.62
N ARG A 119 -0.55 -19.59 -27.94
CA ARG A 119 0.45 -19.87 -28.94
C ARG A 119 -0.03 -19.26 -30.26
N HIS A 120 0.41 -18.04 -30.59
CA HIS A 120 0.47 -17.56 -31.97
C HIS A 120 1.58 -18.32 -32.72
N SER A 121 1.53 -19.65 -32.66
CA SER A 121 2.45 -20.54 -33.36
C SER A 121 2.16 -20.60 -34.87
N GLY A 122 1.16 -19.87 -35.36
CA GLY A 122 0.79 -19.79 -36.78
C GLY A 122 1.70 -18.87 -37.58
N ASP A 123 1.99 -17.66 -37.09
CA ASP A 123 2.63 -16.63 -37.93
C ASP A 123 4.16 -16.71 -37.98
N ARG A 124 4.84 -17.00 -36.87
CA ARG A 124 6.32 -16.98 -36.85
C ARG A 124 6.97 -18.11 -37.65
N ARG A 125 6.34 -19.29 -37.73
CA ARG A 125 6.83 -20.39 -38.58
C ARG A 125 6.72 -20.05 -40.08
N SER A 126 5.75 -19.23 -40.46
CA SER A 126 5.59 -18.74 -41.83
C SER A 126 6.76 -17.83 -42.21
N ALA A 127 7.07 -16.84 -41.38
CA ALA A 127 8.14 -15.86 -41.62
C ALA A 127 9.54 -16.51 -41.69
N VAL A 128 9.85 -17.48 -40.84
CA VAL A 128 11.13 -18.22 -40.89
C VAL A 128 11.20 -19.10 -42.15
N SER A 129 10.08 -19.68 -42.60
CA SER A 129 10.06 -20.47 -43.85
C SER A 129 10.19 -19.60 -45.10
N GLU A 130 9.58 -18.40 -45.11
CA GLU A 130 9.68 -17.43 -46.20
C GLU A 130 11.07 -16.82 -46.29
N ALA A 131 11.69 -16.47 -45.16
CA ALA A 131 13.08 -16.00 -45.12
C ALA A 131 14.06 -17.06 -45.64
N ARG A 132 13.83 -18.34 -45.30
CA ARG A 132 14.63 -19.47 -45.79
C ARG A 132 14.47 -19.72 -47.29
N ALA A 133 13.27 -19.48 -47.83
CA ALA A 133 12.98 -19.58 -49.27
C ALA A 133 13.59 -18.44 -50.09
N LEU A 134 13.70 -17.23 -49.53
CA LEU A 134 14.34 -16.08 -50.18
C LEU A 134 15.87 -16.15 -50.15
N GLN A 135 16.48 -16.72 -49.10
CA GLN A 135 17.95 -16.85 -49.00
C GLN A 135 18.55 -17.93 -49.90
N THR A 136 17.85 -19.03 -50.17
CA THR A 136 18.29 -20.05 -51.15
C THR A 136 18.45 -19.51 -52.56
N ALA A 137 17.82 -18.37 -52.89
CA ALA A 137 17.94 -17.70 -54.19
C ALA A 137 19.17 -16.77 -54.30
N ALA A 138 19.75 -16.31 -53.19
CA ALA A 138 20.76 -15.24 -53.17
C ALA A 138 22.22 -15.73 -53.11
N GLY A 139 22.47 -17.03 -52.92
CA GLY A 139 23.80 -17.65 -53.07
C GLY A 139 24.86 -17.25 -52.01
N ASP A 140 24.52 -16.44 -51.02
CA ASP A 140 25.46 -15.96 -50.00
C ASP A 140 25.40 -16.81 -48.72
N SER A 141 26.30 -17.79 -48.65
CA SER A 141 26.33 -18.82 -47.59
C SER A 141 26.71 -18.27 -46.21
N GLU A 142 27.37 -17.12 -46.11
CA GLU A 142 27.90 -16.62 -44.84
C GLU A 142 26.86 -15.80 -44.06
N THR A 143 26.06 -14.99 -44.76
CA THR A 143 24.91 -14.27 -44.19
C THR A 143 23.84 -15.23 -43.68
N ALA A 144 23.52 -16.29 -44.43
CA ALA A 144 22.56 -17.32 -44.00
C ALA A 144 22.98 -18.01 -42.68
N ARG A 145 24.28 -18.30 -42.50
CA ARG A 145 24.79 -18.89 -41.24
C ARG A 145 24.72 -17.94 -40.06
N ARG A 146 24.95 -16.63 -40.25
CA ARG A 146 24.81 -15.63 -39.18
C ARG A 146 23.36 -15.50 -38.72
N PHE A 147 22.41 -15.42 -39.65
CA PHE A 147 20.97 -15.39 -39.33
C PHE A 147 20.49 -16.67 -38.65
N GLU A 148 20.93 -17.85 -39.09
CA GLU A 148 20.58 -19.11 -38.44
C GLU A 148 21.15 -19.20 -37.02
N THR A 149 22.35 -18.65 -36.79
CA THR A 149 22.96 -18.59 -35.45
C THR A 149 22.25 -17.60 -34.53
N GLU A 150 21.86 -16.42 -35.02
CA GLU A 150 21.06 -15.44 -34.27
C GLU A 150 19.66 -15.98 -33.96
N ALA A 151 18.97 -16.58 -34.93
CA ALA A 151 17.67 -17.19 -34.72
C ALA A 151 17.72 -18.35 -33.73
N LEU A 152 18.75 -19.21 -33.78
CA LEU A 152 18.94 -20.28 -32.80
C LEU A 152 19.31 -19.74 -31.42
N ARG A 153 19.98 -18.59 -31.35
CA ARG A 153 20.29 -17.92 -30.08
C ARG A 153 19.03 -17.30 -29.48
N GLU A 154 18.23 -16.59 -30.26
CA GLU A 154 16.92 -16.07 -29.85
C GLU A 154 15.98 -17.20 -29.43
N GLU A 155 15.93 -18.32 -30.18
CA GLU A 155 15.08 -19.46 -29.85
C GLU A 155 15.60 -20.22 -28.61
N ARG A 156 16.91 -20.24 -28.35
CA ARG A 156 17.49 -20.75 -27.09
C ARG A 156 17.24 -19.81 -25.91
N GLU A 157 17.32 -18.51 -26.11
CA GLU A 157 17.00 -17.50 -25.09
C GLU A 157 15.50 -17.53 -24.76
N GLU A 158 14.62 -17.67 -25.77
CA GLU A 158 13.17 -17.86 -25.57
C GLU A 158 12.83 -19.21 -24.92
N ARG A 159 13.58 -20.29 -25.21
CA ARG A 159 13.40 -21.60 -24.55
C ARG A 159 14.03 -21.71 -23.16
N ALA A 160 14.95 -20.82 -22.78
CA ALA A 160 15.56 -20.85 -21.45
C ALA A 160 14.62 -20.32 -20.35
N PHE A 161 13.54 -19.62 -20.71
CA PHE A 161 12.53 -19.11 -19.80
C PHE A 161 11.26 -19.97 -19.84
N GLU A 162 11.42 -21.25 -19.51
CA GLU A 162 10.31 -22.17 -19.25
C GLU A 162 9.75 -21.88 -17.85
N ASP A 163 8.67 -21.10 -17.77
CA ASP A 163 7.87 -20.81 -16.57
C ASP A 163 8.66 -20.24 -15.37
N GLY A 164 8.52 -18.93 -15.14
CA GLY A 164 9.23 -18.34 -14.02
C GLY A 164 8.99 -16.85 -13.76
N VAL A 165 9.62 -16.41 -12.68
CA VAL A 165 9.74 -14.99 -12.32
C VAL A 165 11.03 -14.47 -12.92
N GLY A 166 10.91 -13.47 -13.79
CA GLY A 166 12.02 -12.77 -14.41
C GLY A 166 12.05 -11.29 -14.03
N ILE A 167 13.11 -10.62 -14.44
CA ILE A 167 13.24 -9.16 -14.34
C ILE A 167 13.61 -8.61 -15.69
N VAL A 168 12.90 -7.55 -16.09
CA VAL A 168 13.13 -6.85 -17.35
C VAL A 168 13.51 -5.42 -17.03
N ALA A 169 14.61 -4.95 -17.59
CA ALA A 169 15.02 -3.56 -17.49
C ALA A 169 13.94 -2.65 -18.12
N THR A 170 13.60 -1.55 -17.46
CA THR A 170 12.62 -0.57 -17.97
C THR A 170 13.28 0.55 -18.78
N ARG A 171 14.61 0.62 -18.73
CA ARG A 171 15.48 1.51 -19.51
C ARG A 171 16.88 0.90 -19.58
N ASP A 172 17.77 1.50 -20.35
CA ASP A 172 19.19 1.13 -20.34
C ASP A 172 19.79 1.35 -18.94
N ILE A 173 20.50 0.33 -18.45
CA ILE A 173 21.19 0.32 -17.16
C ILE A 173 22.69 0.30 -17.45
N HIS A 174 23.40 1.32 -16.98
CA HIS A 174 24.84 1.45 -17.26
C HIS A 174 25.66 0.53 -16.36
N ALA A 175 26.87 0.16 -16.81
CA ALA A 175 27.81 -0.58 -15.97
C ALA A 175 28.13 0.21 -14.69
N GLY A 176 27.99 -0.44 -13.53
CA GLY A 176 28.15 0.19 -12.21
C GLY A 176 26.88 0.82 -11.63
N GLU A 177 25.79 0.87 -12.40
CA GLU A 177 24.49 1.32 -11.91
C GLU A 177 23.77 0.18 -11.15
N GLU A 178 23.16 0.49 -10.00
CA GLU A 178 22.40 -0.48 -9.22
C GLU A 178 21.07 -0.83 -9.90
N ILE A 179 20.76 -2.12 -10.01
CA ILE A 179 19.44 -2.60 -10.47
C ILE A 179 18.43 -2.42 -9.33
N ARG A 180 17.30 -1.78 -9.62
CA ARG A 180 16.24 -1.48 -8.65
C ARG A 180 14.86 -1.78 -9.21
N ILE A 181 13.99 -2.35 -8.38
CA ILE A 181 12.59 -2.67 -8.73
C ILE A 181 11.61 -1.92 -7.84
N SER A 182 10.34 -1.87 -8.23
CA SER A 182 9.27 -1.29 -7.40
C SER A 182 8.66 -2.34 -6.48
N TYR A 183 8.72 -2.15 -5.16
CA TYR A 183 8.03 -3.02 -4.20
C TYR A 183 6.55 -2.63 -3.98
N GLY A 184 6.10 -1.54 -4.62
CA GLY A 184 4.75 -0.98 -4.50
C GLY A 184 4.78 0.47 -4.01
N GLU A 185 3.60 1.07 -3.91
CA GLU A 185 3.44 2.50 -3.59
C GLU A 185 2.90 2.75 -2.18
N ASP A 186 2.50 1.69 -1.47
CA ASP A 186 1.91 1.77 -0.13
C ASP A 186 3.01 1.78 0.94
N THR A 187 3.25 2.95 1.53
CA THR A 187 4.26 3.14 2.58
C THR A 187 3.96 2.34 3.85
N ASP A 188 2.68 2.13 4.19
CA ASP A 188 2.29 1.33 5.35
C ASP A 188 2.69 -0.14 5.10
N ARG A 189 2.48 -0.63 3.88
CA ARG A 189 2.92 -1.96 3.46
C ARG A 189 4.44 -2.09 3.40
N LEU A 190 5.15 -1.09 2.86
CA LEU A 190 6.62 -1.08 2.84
C LEU A 190 7.20 -1.20 4.25
N LEU A 191 6.67 -0.41 5.18
CA LEU A 191 7.09 -0.45 6.57
C LEU A 191 6.76 -1.80 7.23
N LEU A 192 5.54 -2.30 7.06
CA LEU A 192 5.10 -3.54 7.70
C LEU A 192 5.80 -4.80 7.15
N ASN A 193 5.95 -4.89 5.84
CA ASN A 193 6.37 -6.11 5.16
C ASN A 193 7.85 -6.11 4.79
N TYR A 194 8.48 -4.95 4.64
CA TYR A 194 9.89 -4.85 4.26
C TYR A 194 10.73 -4.14 5.33
N GLY A 195 10.10 -3.45 6.27
CA GLY A 195 10.79 -2.86 7.43
C GLY A 195 11.60 -1.62 7.13
N PHE A 196 11.33 -0.96 6.01
CA PHE A 196 11.95 0.32 5.66
C PHE A 196 10.89 1.35 5.26
N PHE A 197 11.32 2.60 5.19
CA PHE A 197 10.53 3.71 4.68
C PHE A 197 11.30 4.33 3.51
N ASP A 198 10.64 4.48 2.36
CA ASP A 198 11.21 5.17 1.21
C ASP A 198 11.16 6.69 1.44
N ALA A 199 12.32 7.33 1.49
CA ALA A 199 12.42 8.77 1.71
C ALA A 199 11.92 9.59 0.51
N ALA A 200 11.84 8.98 -0.68
CA ALA A 200 11.38 9.62 -1.91
C ALA A 200 10.32 8.75 -2.60
N PRO A 201 9.14 8.55 -1.98
CA PRO A 201 8.15 7.60 -2.49
C PRO A 201 7.58 8.04 -3.84
N ARG A 202 7.32 7.04 -4.70
CA ARG A 202 6.72 7.21 -6.04
C ARG A 202 5.36 7.91 -6.02
N VAL A 203 4.60 7.73 -4.95
CA VAL A 203 3.36 8.45 -4.72
C VAL A 203 3.40 9.00 -3.30
N MET A 204 3.25 10.31 -3.17
CA MET A 204 3.18 10.98 -1.86
C MET A 204 1.75 10.82 -1.33
N LYS A 205 1.47 9.66 -0.73
CA LYS A 205 0.17 9.35 -0.14
C LYS A 205 0.25 8.75 1.25
N THR A 206 -0.86 8.84 1.97
CA THR A 206 -1.08 8.25 3.29
C THR A 206 -2.52 7.76 3.40
N ASN A 207 -2.78 6.83 4.31
CA ASN A 207 -4.11 6.25 4.51
C ASN A 207 -4.77 6.81 5.77
N VAL A 208 -6.03 7.20 5.67
CA VAL A 208 -6.88 7.62 6.79
C VAL A 208 -7.93 6.54 7.09
N PHE A 209 -8.36 6.42 8.35
CA PHE A 209 -9.46 5.53 8.74
C PHE A 209 -10.79 6.29 8.73
N PHE A 210 -11.67 5.99 7.77
CA PHE A 210 -13.02 6.50 7.78
C PHE A 210 -13.82 5.83 8.90
N SER A 211 -13.94 6.51 10.04
CA SER A 211 -14.63 6.02 11.24
C SER A 211 -15.70 6.99 11.70
N ALA A 212 -16.75 6.46 12.34
CA ALA A 212 -17.84 7.27 12.86
C ALA A 212 -17.34 8.37 13.82
N THR A 213 -16.35 8.08 14.67
CA THR A 213 -15.75 9.09 15.57
C THR A 213 -15.08 10.22 14.80
N LEU A 214 -14.33 9.90 13.75
CA LEU A 214 -13.64 10.90 12.94
C LEU A 214 -14.64 11.73 12.11
N VAL A 215 -15.64 11.07 11.52
CA VAL A 215 -16.71 11.73 10.75
C VAL A 215 -17.52 12.66 11.65
N ARG A 216 -17.90 12.23 12.86
CA ARG A 216 -18.61 13.10 13.82
C ARG A 216 -17.80 14.33 14.19
N ALA A 217 -16.51 14.15 14.50
CA ALA A 217 -15.63 15.27 14.79
C ALA A 217 -15.56 16.26 13.61
N ALA A 218 -15.50 15.74 12.38
CA ALA A 218 -15.50 16.56 11.18
C ALA A 218 -16.82 17.31 10.97
N LEU A 219 -17.97 16.63 11.12
CA LEU A 219 -19.32 17.21 10.98
C LEU A 219 -19.59 18.33 12.00
N ALA A 220 -19.08 18.18 13.23
CA ALA A 220 -19.23 19.20 14.27
C ALA A 220 -18.62 20.56 13.88
N ALA A 221 -17.72 20.58 12.89
CA ALA A 221 -17.12 21.80 12.36
C ALA A 221 -17.86 22.42 11.16
N THR A 222 -18.79 21.70 10.51
CA THR A 222 -19.42 22.13 9.24
C THR A 222 -20.82 22.72 9.40
N GLU A 223 -21.22 23.12 10.61
CA GLU A 223 -22.56 23.64 10.96
C GLU A 223 -23.74 22.72 10.58
N VAL A 224 -23.47 21.50 10.12
CA VAL A 224 -24.50 20.49 9.83
C VAL A 224 -25.02 19.98 11.18
N PRO A 225 -26.36 19.93 11.40
CA PRO A 225 -26.95 19.37 12.61
C PRO A 225 -26.33 18.01 12.92
N ASP A 226 -26.09 17.68 14.19
CA ASP A 226 -25.33 16.48 14.59
C ASP A 226 -26.04 15.18 14.14
N LEU A 227 -25.78 14.76 12.88
CA LEU A 227 -26.37 13.59 12.22
C LEU A 227 -25.94 12.28 12.92
N LEU A 228 -24.97 12.34 13.83
CA LEU A 228 -24.36 11.18 14.48
C LEU A 228 -24.53 11.19 16.00
N MET A 229 -25.68 11.65 16.50
CA MET A 229 -26.07 11.55 17.92
C MET A 229 -25.98 10.10 18.47
N LEU A 230 -26.22 9.09 17.63
CA LEU A 230 -26.14 7.67 18.00
C LEU A 230 -24.72 7.10 17.82
N SER A 231 -24.38 6.05 18.56
CA SER A 231 -23.09 5.37 18.43
C SER A 231 -22.90 4.77 17.02
N GLY A 232 -21.75 5.03 16.40
CA GLY A 232 -21.44 4.54 15.05
C GLY A 232 -22.11 5.36 13.95
N PHE A 233 -22.50 4.69 12.85
CA PHE A 233 -23.17 5.29 11.69
C PHE A 233 -24.70 5.11 11.70
N GLY A 234 -25.28 4.64 12.82
CA GLY A 234 -26.70 4.33 12.92
C GLY A 234 -27.63 5.55 12.91
N GLY A 235 -27.10 6.75 13.16
CA GLY A 235 -27.87 8.01 13.09
C GLY A 235 -28.00 8.61 11.70
N LEU A 236 -27.26 8.09 10.70
CA LEU A 236 -27.29 8.66 9.36
C LEU A 236 -28.66 8.45 8.68
N PRO A 237 -29.14 9.45 7.91
CA PRO A 237 -30.27 9.27 7.00
C PRO A 237 -30.11 8.02 6.13
N PRO A 238 -31.20 7.26 5.86
CA PRO A 238 -31.12 5.98 5.15
C PRO A 238 -30.42 6.07 3.79
N ARG A 239 -30.66 7.16 3.04
CA ARG A 239 -30.04 7.39 1.72
C ARG A 239 -28.53 7.64 1.82
N GLN A 240 -28.09 8.45 2.77
CA GLN A 240 -26.67 8.69 3.03
C GLN A 240 -25.98 7.39 3.48
N SER A 241 -26.62 6.63 4.37
CA SER A 241 -26.12 5.31 4.82
C SER A 241 -25.98 4.32 3.65
N ALA A 242 -26.98 4.25 2.77
CA ALA A 242 -26.93 3.41 1.57
C ALA A 242 -25.77 3.81 0.64
N ALA A 243 -25.56 5.10 0.40
CA ALA A 243 -24.46 5.60 -0.40
C ALA A 243 -23.08 5.29 0.22
N LEU A 244 -22.92 5.43 1.53
CA LEU A 244 -21.67 5.06 2.21
C LEU A 244 -21.40 3.54 2.18
N ARG A 245 -22.44 2.69 2.16
CA ARG A 245 -22.31 1.24 1.94
C ARG A 245 -21.89 0.94 0.50
N ALA A 246 -22.47 1.61 -0.49
CA ALA A 246 -22.06 1.49 -1.89
C ALA A 246 -20.58 1.89 -2.09
N LEU A 247 -20.13 2.92 -1.35
CA LEU A 247 -18.73 3.34 -1.26
C LEU A 247 -17.83 2.39 -0.44
N ARG A 248 -18.40 1.37 0.21
CA ARG A 248 -17.71 0.39 1.08
C ARG A 248 -17.01 1.03 2.28
N LEU A 249 -17.44 2.22 2.68
CA LEU A 249 -16.86 2.96 3.80
C LEU A 249 -17.51 2.65 5.14
N ILE A 250 -18.69 2.02 5.11
CA ILE A 250 -19.35 1.47 6.29
C ILE A 250 -19.76 0.02 6.02
N PRO A 251 -19.89 -0.82 7.06
CA PRO A 251 -20.33 -2.20 6.88
C PRO A 251 -21.75 -2.27 6.30
N ASP A 252 -21.97 -3.20 5.37
CA ASP A 252 -23.30 -3.54 4.89
C ASP A 252 -23.81 -4.76 5.67
N PRO A 253 -24.82 -4.61 6.54
CA PRO A 253 -25.35 -5.72 7.32
C PRO A 253 -26.12 -6.75 6.47
N THR A 254 -26.47 -6.40 5.23
CA THR A 254 -27.22 -7.29 4.33
C THR A 254 -26.31 -8.28 3.60
N LEU A 255 -25.02 -7.97 3.47
CA LEU A 255 -24.05 -8.84 2.82
C LEU A 255 -23.54 -9.89 3.81
N PRO A 256 -23.47 -11.17 3.41
CA PRO A 256 -22.84 -12.18 4.25
C PRO A 256 -21.35 -11.85 4.41
N PRO A 257 -20.73 -12.22 5.55
CA PRO A 257 -19.31 -11.92 5.83
C PRO A 257 -18.34 -12.51 4.80
N THR A 258 -18.80 -13.46 3.97
CA THR A 258 -18.04 -14.12 2.91
C THR A 258 -18.19 -13.47 1.52
N ALA A 259 -19.17 -12.56 1.31
CA ALA A 259 -19.35 -11.92 0.02
C ALA A 259 -18.29 -10.82 -0.23
N ALA A 260 -17.69 -10.84 -1.42
CA ALA A 260 -16.99 -9.67 -1.96
C ALA A 260 -18.04 -8.76 -2.64
N PRO A 261 -17.96 -7.43 -2.47
CA PRO A 261 -16.80 -6.68 -2.02
C PRO A 261 -16.74 -6.38 -0.52
N ARG A 262 -15.54 -6.52 0.05
CA ARG A 262 -15.28 -6.29 1.47
C ARG A 262 -15.38 -4.80 1.84
N PHE A 263 -15.95 -4.53 3.00
CA PHE A 263 -15.83 -3.27 3.74
C PHE A 263 -14.36 -2.80 3.74
N SER A 264 -14.12 -1.57 3.29
CA SER A 264 -12.79 -0.96 3.16
C SER A 264 -12.83 0.49 3.65
N PRO A 265 -12.75 0.70 4.98
CA PRO A 265 -12.75 2.04 5.59
C PRO A 265 -11.43 2.80 5.40
N LEU A 266 -10.43 2.16 4.81
CA LEU A 266 -9.16 2.80 4.48
C LEU A 266 -9.35 3.61 3.20
N VAL A 267 -9.00 4.88 3.28
CA VAL A 267 -9.01 5.80 2.13
C VAL A 267 -7.67 6.50 1.98
N ASP A 268 -7.25 6.68 0.74
CA ASP A 268 -5.99 7.35 0.39
C ASP A 268 -6.16 8.88 0.42
N VAL A 269 -5.15 9.56 0.94
CA VAL A 269 -4.95 11.02 0.93
C VAL A 269 -3.61 11.31 0.30
N PHE A 270 -3.57 12.28 -0.61
CA PHE A 270 -2.41 12.59 -1.43
C PHE A 270 -1.92 14.02 -1.16
N ALA A 271 -0.62 14.23 -1.32
CA ALA A 271 0.02 15.54 -1.23
C ALA A 271 -0.20 16.44 -2.46
N GLY A 272 -0.87 15.94 -3.50
CA GLY A 272 -1.18 16.66 -4.73
C GLY A 272 -2.49 16.18 -5.33
N GLU A 273 -2.82 16.61 -6.54
CA GLU A 273 -4.06 16.21 -7.21
C GLU A 273 -3.99 14.75 -7.73
N PRO A 274 -5.05 13.95 -7.53
CA PRO A 274 -6.25 14.23 -6.72
C PRO A 274 -5.94 14.22 -5.21
N VAL A 275 -6.45 15.21 -4.45
CA VAL A 275 -6.07 15.42 -3.04
C VAL A 275 -6.53 14.29 -2.10
N VAL A 276 -7.71 13.76 -2.36
CA VAL A 276 -8.24 12.58 -1.67
C VAL A 276 -8.75 11.56 -2.68
N GLU A 277 -8.77 10.29 -2.27
CA GLU A 277 -9.41 9.22 -3.04
C GLU A 277 -10.89 9.56 -3.32
N GLY A 278 -11.35 9.26 -4.54
CA GLY A 278 -12.72 9.58 -4.98
C GLY A 278 -13.81 9.05 -4.04
N ARG A 279 -13.59 7.91 -3.36
CA ARG A 279 -14.53 7.39 -2.36
C ARG A 279 -14.72 8.34 -1.17
N LEU A 280 -13.64 8.96 -0.71
CA LEU A 280 -13.69 9.92 0.39
C LEU A 280 -14.33 11.24 -0.05
N LEU A 281 -14.06 11.69 -1.28
CA LEU A 281 -14.73 12.87 -1.86
C LEU A 281 -16.24 12.66 -1.99
N ALA A 282 -16.65 11.53 -2.59
CA ALA A 282 -18.05 11.17 -2.73
C ALA A 282 -18.76 11.11 -1.37
N ALA A 283 -18.12 10.51 -0.36
CA ALA A 283 -18.66 10.47 1.00
C ALA A 283 -18.85 11.88 1.58
N ALA A 284 -17.88 12.77 1.42
CA ALA A 284 -17.98 14.15 1.89
C ALA A 284 -19.15 14.88 1.22
N ARG A 285 -19.27 14.79 -0.11
CA ARG A 285 -20.38 15.40 -0.85
C ARG A 285 -21.74 14.89 -0.39
N VAL A 286 -21.89 13.57 -0.25
CA VAL A 286 -23.13 12.93 0.20
C VAL A 286 -23.52 13.35 1.62
N LEU A 287 -22.54 13.43 2.54
CA LEU A 287 -22.80 13.85 3.91
C LEU A 287 -23.19 15.33 4.01
N MET A 288 -22.76 16.16 3.07
CA MET A 288 -23.05 17.60 3.00
C MET A 288 -24.29 17.94 2.17
N LEU A 289 -25.01 16.94 1.66
CA LEU A 289 -26.30 17.13 0.99
C LEU A 289 -27.44 17.02 2.01
N ASP A 290 -28.48 17.84 1.79
CA ASP A 290 -29.74 17.74 2.52
C ASP A 290 -30.53 16.53 1.99
N GLU A 291 -31.26 15.82 2.85
CA GLU A 291 -31.95 14.56 2.47
C GLU A 291 -32.95 14.75 1.31
N ASP A 292 -33.59 15.92 1.26
CA ASP A 292 -34.54 16.30 0.20
C ASP A 292 -33.87 16.48 -1.16
N THR A 293 -32.56 16.76 -1.18
CA THR A 293 -31.78 16.95 -2.42
C THR A 293 -31.16 15.67 -2.94
N LEU A 294 -31.08 14.62 -2.12
CA LEU A 294 -30.67 13.30 -2.61
C LEU A 294 -31.79 12.76 -3.50
N GLY A 295 -31.51 12.58 -4.79
CA GLY A 295 -32.34 11.79 -5.69
C GLY A 295 -32.51 10.34 -5.21
N SER A 296 -33.30 9.54 -5.93
CA SER A 296 -33.49 8.12 -5.60
C SER A 296 -32.21 7.30 -5.69
N GLU A 297 -31.26 7.72 -6.54
CA GLU A 297 -29.96 7.07 -6.73
C GLU A 297 -28.86 8.14 -6.75
N ILE A 298 -27.80 7.94 -5.97
CA ILE A 298 -26.59 8.76 -6.04
C ILE A 298 -25.65 8.09 -7.02
N ASP A 299 -25.31 8.80 -8.10
CA ASP A 299 -24.22 8.40 -8.97
C ASP A 299 -22.88 8.60 -8.25
N VAL A 300 -22.36 7.50 -7.71
CA VAL A 300 -21.10 7.45 -6.97
C VAL A 300 -19.90 7.84 -7.85
N GLU A 301 -19.94 7.56 -9.15
CA GLU A 301 -18.84 7.88 -10.05
C GLU A 301 -18.76 9.39 -10.27
N THR A 302 -19.90 10.03 -10.55
CA THR A 302 -19.97 11.50 -10.62
C THR A 302 -19.62 12.13 -9.27
N ALA A 303 -20.09 11.57 -8.15
CA ALA A 303 -19.74 12.05 -6.82
C ALA A 303 -18.24 11.97 -6.51
N ALA A 304 -17.52 11.03 -7.12
CA ALA A 304 -16.09 10.82 -6.95
C ALA A 304 -15.21 11.69 -7.86
N ASP A 305 -15.79 12.35 -8.86
CA ASP A 305 -15.07 13.18 -9.83
C ASP A 305 -14.89 14.63 -9.33
N TRP A 306 -13.64 15.06 -9.19
CA TRP A 306 -13.29 16.42 -8.81
C TRP A 306 -13.79 17.48 -9.81
N GLU A 307 -13.96 17.13 -11.08
CA GLU A 307 -14.37 18.08 -12.12
C GLU A 307 -15.89 18.23 -12.22
N ARG A 308 -16.66 17.37 -11.52
CA ARG A 308 -18.13 17.34 -11.60
C ARG A 308 -18.78 17.46 -10.21
N PRO A 309 -18.66 18.61 -9.52
CA PRO A 309 -19.35 18.83 -8.26
C PRO A 309 -20.88 18.85 -8.45
N PHE A 310 -21.64 18.43 -7.43
CA PHE A 310 -23.11 18.52 -7.46
C PHE A 310 -23.61 19.97 -7.51
N SER A 311 -22.96 20.84 -6.73
CA SER A 311 -23.16 22.29 -6.75
C SER A 311 -21.95 22.97 -6.10
N ALA A 312 -21.75 24.26 -6.38
CA ALA A 312 -20.68 25.04 -5.75
C ALA A 312 -20.79 25.04 -4.22
N GLU A 313 -22.01 25.19 -3.70
CA GLU A 313 -22.25 25.21 -2.26
C GLU A 313 -22.00 23.85 -1.59
N ASN A 314 -22.43 22.75 -2.21
CA ASN A 314 -22.13 21.41 -1.70
C ASN A 314 -20.62 21.13 -1.74
N GLU A 315 -19.93 21.52 -2.81
CA GLU A 315 -18.49 21.35 -2.91
C GLU A 315 -17.73 22.16 -1.85
N ARG A 316 -18.19 23.39 -1.55
CA ARG A 316 -17.64 24.23 -0.48
C ARG A 316 -17.76 23.52 0.88
N ARG A 317 -18.97 23.06 1.23
CA ARG A 317 -19.23 22.30 2.45
C ARG A 317 -18.43 20.99 2.49
N ALA A 318 -18.31 20.28 1.38
CA ALA A 318 -17.52 19.05 1.28
C ALA A 318 -16.01 19.30 1.50
N CYS A 319 -15.47 20.39 0.95
CA CYS A 319 -14.09 20.80 1.21
C CYS A 319 -13.87 21.14 2.69
N GLU A 320 -14.81 21.87 3.31
CA GLU A 320 -14.76 22.20 4.74
C GLU A 320 -14.79 20.94 5.62
N PHE A 321 -15.68 20.00 5.31
CA PHE A 321 -15.73 18.69 5.96
C PHE A 321 -14.40 17.94 5.84
N LEU A 322 -13.83 17.86 4.64
CA LEU A 322 -12.56 17.17 4.41
C LEU A 322 -11.40 17.84 5.16
N VAL A 323 -11.33 19.18 5.18
CA VAL A 323 -10.33 19.93 5.95
C VAL A 323 -10.46 19.59 7.44
N SER A 324 -11.68 19.62 7.98
CA SER A 324 -11.93 19.28 9.38
C SER A 324 -11.54 17.83 9.69
N LEU A 325 -11.94 16.88 8.83
CA LEU A 325 -11.62 15.46 8.95
C LEU A 325 -10.10 15.23 8.98
N LEU A 326 -9.35 15.82 8.04
CA LEU A 326 -7.89 15.66 7.98
C LEU A 326 -7.19 16.36 9.15
N ARG A 327 -7.68 17.50 9.63
CA ARG A 327 -7.15 18.17 10.84
C ARG A 327 -7.36 17.30 12.08
N HIS A 328 -8.54 16.73 12.25
CA HIS A 328 -8.82 15.85 13.38
C HIS A 328 -7.96 14.58 13.34
N GLU A 329 -7.78 13.97 12.17
CA GLU A 329 -6.85 12.84 12.02
C GLU A 329 -5.41 13.25 12.35
N HIS A 330 -4.96 14.41 11.86
CA HIS A 330 -3.62 14.93 12.13
C HIS A 330 -3.37 15.15 13.62
N HIS A 331 -4.30 15.82 14.33
CA HIS A 331 -4.17 16.08 15.77
C HIS A 331 -4.29 14.82 16.63
N ARG A 332 -5.14 13.86 16.22
CA ARG A 332 -5.34 12.62 16.97
C ARG A 332 -4.13 11.68 16.89
N THR A 333 -3.44 11.68 15.74
CA THR A 333 -2.37 10.71 15.46
C THR A 333 -0.96 11.26 15.74
N HIS A 334 -0.81 12.54 16.04
CA HIS A 334 0.51 13.12 16.21
C HIS A 334 0.60 13.96 17.47
N SER A 335 1.52 13.59 18.36
CA SER A 335 1.77 14.35 19.60
C SER A 335 2.76 15.49 19.39
N ALA A 336 3.73 15.29 18.50
CA ALA A 336 4.75 16.27 18.14
C ALA A 336 4.41 17.03 16.86
N SER A 337 5.00 18.20 16.64
CA SER A 337 4.92 18.94 15.39
C SER A 337 5.82 18.33 14.29
N LEU A 338 5.75 18.85 13.06
CA LEU A 338 6.66 18.43 11.98
C LEU A 338 8.06 19.05 12.18
N GLU A 339 8.09 20.24 12.76
CA GLU A 339 9.27 21.01 13.09
C GLU A 339 10.10 20.31 14.16
N GLU A 340 9.46 19.88 15.26
CA GLU A 340 10.09 19.08 16.32
C GLU A 340 10.67 17.76 15.78
N ASP A 341 9.93 17.05 14.92
CA ASP A 341 10.43 15.82 14.30
C ASP A 341 11.65 16.06 13.42
N SER A 342 11.66 17.19 12.69
CA SER A 342 12.78 17.60 11.85
C SER A 342 14.02 17.91 12.69
N GLU A 343 13.83 18.58 13.84
CA GLU A 343 14.89 18.85 14.80
C GLU A 343 15.48 17.56 15.40
N ILE A 344 14.62 16.59 15.75
CA ILE A 344 15.08 15.28 16.25
C ILE A 344 15.93 14.55 15.20
N LEU A 345 15.53 14.57 13.93
CA LEU A 345 16.32 13.99 12.85
C LEU A 345 17.66 14.71 12.65
N ALA A 346 17.65 16.04 12.71
CA ALA A 346 18.86 16.85 12.54
C ALA A 346 19.86 16.66 13.70
N THR A 347 19.37 16.66 14.93
CA THR A 347 20.20 16.53 16.15
C THR A 347 20.56 15.07 16.47
N ARG A 348 19.89 14.09 15.84
CA ARG A 348 20.01 12.65 16.12
C ARG A 348 19.76 12.32 17.59
N ARG A 349 18.91 13.11 18.27
CA ARG A 349 18.63 13.02 19.71
C ARG A 349 17.13 12.98 19.95
N MET A 350 16.65 11.92 20.59
CA MET A 350 15.24 11.74 20.94
C MET A 350 14.99 12.15 22.40
N PRO A 351 14.02 13.03 22.69
CA PRO A 351 13.64 13.32 24.07
C PRO A 351 13.09 12.04 24.75
N THR A 352 13.54 11.73 25.96
CA THR A 352 13.04 10.57 26.71
C THR A 352 11.73 10.84 27.46
N GLY A 353 11.38 12.11 27.66
CA GLY A 353 10.23 12.53 28.45
C GLY A 353 10.43 12.42 29.97
N GLU A 354 11.58 11.95 30.45
CA GLU A 354 11.87 11.92 31.88
C GLU A 354 12.30 13.32 32.34
N VAL A 355 11.50 13.95 33.20
CA VAL A 355 11.71 15.32 33.68
C VAL A 355 12.58 15.34 34.94
N ALA A 356 13.73 14.65 34.90
CA ALA A 356 14.69 14.78 35.99
C ALA A 356 15.25 16.21 36.01
N PHE A 357 15.11 16.89 37.15
CA PHE A 357 15.47 18.30 37.30
C PHE A 357 16.94 18.51 36.88
N GLY A 358 17.18 19.31 35.84
CA GLY A 358 18.53 19.76 35.44
C GLY A 358 19.19 19.03 34.26
N LYS A 359 18.60 17.99 33.68
CA LYS A 359 19.03 17.43 32.38
C LYS A 359 17.81 16.95 31.62
N ALA A 360 17.45 17.60 30.51
CA ALA A 360 16.56 16.98 29.54
C ALA A 360 17.30 15.72 29.02
N PRO A 361 16.86 14.51 29.37
CA PRO A 361 17.56 13.32 28.94
C PRO A 361 17.20 13.12 27.48
N PHE A 362 18.23 13.19 26.64
CA PHE A 362 18.14 12.81 25.26
C PHE A 362 18.81 11.46 25.09
N GLU A 363 18.15 10.57 24.38
CA GLU A 363 18.74 9.31 23.92
C GLU A 363 19.22 9.47 22.47
N PRO A 364 20.30 8.77 22.07
CA PRO A 364 20.69 8.71 20.67
C PRO A 364 19.57 8.10 19.81
N LEU A 365 19.35 8.65 18.61
CA LEU A 365 18.35 8.17 17.68
C LEU A 365 18.81 6.83 17.06
N THR A 366 18.18 5.73 17.46
CA THR A 366 18.43 4.40 16.89
C THR A 366 17.84 4.28 15.48
N ALA A 367 18.38 3.37 14.66
CA ALA A 367 17.90 3.18 13.28
C ALA A 367 16.39 2.85 13.19
N PRO A 368 15.81 1.97 14.03
CA PRO A 368 14.35 1.75 14.04
C PRO A 368 13.55 3.02 14.35
N ARG A 369 14.01 3.83 15.32
CA ARG A 369 13.35 5.09 15.67
C ARG A 369 13.46 6.11 14.54
N GLU A 370 14.59 6.17 13.83
CA GLU A 370 14.74 7.03 12.66
C GLU A 370 13.74 6.64 11.55
N VAL A 371 13.59 5.35 11.25
CA VAL A 371 12.60 4.88 10.25
C VAL A 371 11.18 5.24 10.70
N ALA A 372 10.85 4.99 11.97
CA ALA A 372 9.55 5.36 12.53
C ALA A 372 9.26 6.87 12.45
N LEU A 373 10.26 7.68 12.77
CA LEU A 373 10.18 9.14 12.75
C LEU A 373 9.99 9.67 11.33
N ARG A 374 10.78 9.18 10.36
CA ARG A 374 10.61 9.55 8.94
C ARG A 374 9.23 9.18 8.41
N PHE A 375 8.73 7.99 8.75
CA PHE A 375 7.36 7.57 8.41
C PHE A 375 6.31 8.52 9.02
N ARG A 376 6.44 8.87 10.30
CA ARG A 376 5.55 9.84 10.96
C ARG A 376 5.57 11.21 10.28
N MET A 377 6.76 11.73 10.00
CA MET A 377 6.95 13.02 9.32
C MET A 377 6.32 13.04 7.92
N HIS A 378 6.48 11.96 7.16
CA HIS A 378 5.88 11.82 5.83
C HIS A 378 4.37 11.97 5.87
N ARG A 379 3.70 11.27 6.79
CA ARG A 379 2.25 11.39 6.98
C ARG A 379 1.83 12.79 7.36
N LYS A 380 2.53 13.42 8.31
CA LYS A 380 2.29 14.82 8.72
C LYS A 380 2.37 15.77 7.53
N ARG A 381 3.38 15.61 6.68
CA ARG A 381 3.59 16.43 5.48
C ARG A 381 2.43 16.28 4.50
N ILE A 382 2.06 15.04 4.15
CA ILE A 382 0.95 14.79 3.23
C ILE A 382 -0.36 15.37 3.75
N LEU A 383 -0.68 15.17 5.03
CA LEU A 383 -1.90 15.72 5.61
C LEU A 383 -1.92 17.26 5.57
N ARG A 384 -0.79 17.92 5.90
CA ARG A 384 -0.68 19.38 5.83
C ARG A 384 -0.83 19.90 4.40
N GLU A 385 -0.18 19.26 3.43
CA GLU A 385 -0.27 19.61 2.01
C GLU A 385 -1.70 19.41 1.47
N ALA A 386 -2.33 18.28 1.78
CA ALA A 386 -3.71 18.01 1.41
C ALA A 386 -4.69 19.04 1.99
N ILE A 387 -4.55 19.41 3.28
CA ILE A 387 -5.35 20.45 3.92
C ILE A 387 -5.16 21.80 3.20
N ALA A 388 -3.91 22.16 2.85
CA ALA A 388 -3.64 23.40 2.13
C ALA A 388 -4.30 23.41 0.74
N CYS A 389 -4.21 22.32 -0.02
CA CYS A 389 -4.88 22.17 -1.32
C CYS A 389 -6.41 22.30 -1.21
N LEU A 390 -7.04 21.65 -0.23
CA LEU A 390 -8.48 21.75 0.00
C LEU A 390 -8.90 23.19 0.38
N LEU A 391 -8.11 23.89 1.19
CA LEU A 391 -8.37 25.29 1.54
C LEU A 391 -8.23 26.23 0.33
N MET A 392 -7.28 25.97 -0.56
CA MET A 392 -7.18 26.69 -1.84
C MET A 392 -8.42 26.47 -2.70
N ARG A 393 -8.85 25.21 -2.85
CA ARG A 393 -10.04 24.86 -3.62
C ARG A 393 -11.32 25.48 -3.05
N HIS A 394 -11.50 25.40 -1.73
CA HIS A 394 -12.61 26.03 -1.01
C HIS A 394 -12.70 27.54 -1.32
N ARG A 395 -11.57 28.26 -1.30
CA ARG A 395 -11.52 29.69 -1.64
C ARG A 395 -11.89 29.96 -3.10
N LYS A 396 -11.33 29.19 -4.03
CA LYS A 396 -11.60 29.32 -5.46
C LYS A 396 -13.09 29.19 -5.79
N ILE A 397 -13.77 28.21 -5.18
CA ILE A 397 -15.22 28.02 -5.35
C ILE A 397 -16.01 29.25 -4.89
N GLY A 398 -15.60 29.87 -3.78
CA GLY A 398 -16.22 31.10 -3.29
C GLY A 398 -16.02 32.30 -4.23
N GLU A 399 -14.85 32.41 -4.87
CA GLU A 399 -14.56 33.46 -5.84
C GLU A 399 -15.35 33.29 -7.15
N ASP A 400 -15.49 32.05 -7.62
CA ASP A 400 -16.23 31.72 -8.85
C ASP A 400 -17.74 31.95 -8.68
N ALA A 401 -18.29 31.74 -7.47
CA ALA A 401 -19.70 31.99 -7.18
C ALA A 401 -20.08 33.50 -7.17
N VAL A 402 -19.10 34.40 -6.95
CA VAL A 402 -19.33 35.86 -6.85
C VAL A 402 -19.28 36.55 -8.21
N LYS A 403 -18.81 35.88 -9.27
CA LYS A 403 -18.82 36.42 -10.64
C LYS A 403 -20.11 35.97 -11.34
N PRO A 404 -21.21 36.75 -11.26
CA PRO A 404 -22.37 36.46 -12.11
C PRO A 404 -21.92 36.52 -13.57
N GLU A 405 -22.37 35.55 -14.37
CA GLU A 405 -22.14 35.52 -15.82
C GLU A 405 -22.51 36.88 -16.42
N ALA A 406 -21.49 37.59 -16.93
CA ALA A 406 -21.61 38.93 -17.50
C ALA A 406 -21.96 38.89 -18.98
#